data_AF-A0A6S7LQ22-F1
#
_entry.id   AF-A0A6S7LQ22-F1
#
_cell.length_a   1.000
_cell.length_b   1.000
_cell.length_c   1.000
_cell.angle_alpha   90.00
_cell.angle_beta   90.00
_cell.angle_gamma   90.00
#
_symmetry.space_group_name_H-M   'P 1'
#
loop_
_entity.id
_entity.type
_entity.pdbx_description
1 polymer ?
#
loop_
_entity_poly.entity_id
_entity_poly.type
_entity_poly.pdbx_seq_one_letter_code
_entity_poly.pdbx_strand_id
1 'polypeptide(L)'
;MYRYSLVKSITTQHNKPLATVPKPLQWGIDNEIKANLKYEEDMLKGDGVVRSCGLVVSPKWPWLGCNPDGVAVKGGVPVAFVEIKCPCASKDLNISEAVPSSTRFFLKQTENDWKFKEKHAYYYQCQGVVNILNLARMD
;
A
#
# COMPACT_ATOMS: atom_id res chain seq x y z
N MET A 1 35.03 9.52 23.04
CA MET A 1 34.43 8.17 23.03
C MET A 1 32.91 8.31 22.97
N TYR A 2 32.31 8.31 21.78
CA TYR A 2 30.87 8.50 21.61
C TYR A 2 30.13 7.25 22.15
N ARG A 3 29.37 7.42 23.24
CA ARG A 3 28.77 6.34 24.04
C ARG A 3 27.44 5.79 23.53
N TYR A 4 27.02 6.11 22.30
CA TYR A 4 25.76 5.61 21.74
C TYR A 4 25.90 5.22 20.27
N SER A 5 25.36 4.06 19.90
CA SER A 5 25.16 3.68 18.50
C SER A 5 24.33 4.75 17.79
N LEU A 6 24.76 5.18 16.60
CA LEU A 6 24.07 6.16 15.76
C LEU A 6 22.59 5.77 15.56
N VAL A 7 22.34 4.48 15.35
CA VAL A 7 20.99 3.89 15.21
C VAL A 7 20.17 4.09 16.49
N LYS A 8 20.78 3.92 17.66
CA LYS A 8 20.09 4.11 18.94
C LYS A 8 19.79 5.59 19.19
N SER A 9 20.70 6.49 18.81
CA SER A 9 20.50 7.94 18.90
C SER A 9 19.35 8.42 18.02
N ILE A 10 19.22 7.88 16.81
CA ILE A 10 18.14 8.22 15.88
C ILE A 10 16.81 7.64 16.37
N THR A 11 16.78 6.36 16.75
CA THR A 11 15.52 5.69 17.16
C THR A 11 14.97 6.20 18.48
N THR A 12 15.81 6.55 19.46
CA THR A 12 15.33 7.02 20.79
C THR A 12 14.88 8.48 20.80
N GLN A 13 15.42 9.36 19.93
CA GLN A 13 14.95 10.74 19.83
C GLN A 13 13.61 10.86 19.08
N HIS A 14 13.33 9.91 18.17
CA HIS A 14 12.09 9.89 17.38
C HIS A 14 11.01 8.96 17.94
N ASN A 15 11.34 8.02 18.82
CA ASN A 15 10.37 7.22 19.59
C ASN A 15 9.90 7.94 20.86
N LYS A 16 9.40 9.19 20.74
CA LYS A 16 8.39 9.63 21.72
C LYS A 16 7.25 8.62 21.66
N PRO A 17 6.63 8.22 22.78
CA PRO A 17 5.47 7.32 22.73
C PRO A 17 4.51 7.91 21.71
N LEU A 18 4.22 7.11 20.67
CA LEU A 18 3.42 7.53 19.54
C LEU A 18 2.18 8.22 20.09
N ALA A 19 1.96 9.47 19.67
CA ALA A 19 0.65 10.08 19.81
C ALA A 19 -0.38 9.03 19.38
N THR A 20 -1.48 8.92 20.13
CA THR A 20 -2.55 7.96 19.88
C THR A 20 -2.82 7.89 18.38
N VAL A 21 -2.55 6.73 17.76
CA VAL A 21 -2.68 6.56 16.31
C VAL A 21 -4.12 6.94 15.94
N PRO A 22 -4.34 7.84 14.96
CA PRO A 22 -5.69 8.22 14.57
C PRO A 22 -6.51 6.98 14.20
N LYS A 23 -7.78 6.93 14.62
CA LYS A 23 -8.66 5.78 14.37
C LYS A 23 -8.64 5.27 12.91
N PRO A 24 -8.63 6.13 11.88
CA PRO A 24 -8.54 5.66 10.49
C PRO A 24 -7.23 4.95 10.15
N LEU A 25 -6.11 5.37 10.74
CA LEU A 25 -4.81 4.72 10.54
C LEU A 25 -4.76 3.38 11.26
N GLN A 26 -5.25 3.32 12.51
CA GLN A 26 -5.33 2.07 13.26
C GLN A 26 -6.20 1.04 12.52
N TRP A 27 -7.34 1.49 11.98
CA TRP A 27 -8.20 0.65 11.14
C TRP A 27 -7.47 0.09 9.91
N GLY A 28 -6.64 0.91 9.26
CA GLY A 28 -5.79 0.47 8.16
C GLY A 28 -4.86 -0.67 8.59
N ILE A 29 -4.08 -0.42 9.63
CA ILE A 29 -3.10 -1.36 10.20
C ILE A 29 -3.79 -2.70 10.57
N ASP A 30 -4.93 -2.64 11.23
CA ASP A 30 -5.63 -3.83 11.75
C ASP A 30 -6.22 -4.71 10.63
N ASN A 31 -6.45 -4.16 9.44
CA ASN A 31 -7.16 -4.84 8.34
C ASN A 31 -6.30 -5.10 7.10
N GLU A 32 -5.13 -4.47 6.98
CA GLU A 32 -4.20 -4.67 5.85
C GLU A 32 -3.84 -6.14 5.65
N ILE A 33 -3.50 -6.84 6.74
CA ILE A 33 -3.16 -8.28 6.70
C ILE A 33 -4.33 -9.11 6.16
N LYS A 34 -5.55 -8.82 6.58
CA LYS A 34 -6.75 -9.54 6.13
C LYS A 34 -7.01 -9.31 4.64
N ALA A 35 -6.84 -8.06 4.19
CA ALA A 35 -7.00 -7.70 2.78
C ALA A 35 -5.93 -8.38 1.92
N ASN A 36 -4.69 -8.46 2.39
CA ASN A 36 -3.60 -9.12 1.68
C ASN A 36 -3.85 -10.63 1.53
N LEU A 37 -4.24 -11.31 2.63
CA LEU A 37 -4.58 -12.73 2.59
C LEU A 37 -5.73 -13.01 1.61
N LYS A 38 -6.72 -12.13 1.57
CA LYS A 38 -7.84 -12.26 0.64
C LYS A 38 -7.40 -12.09 -0.83
N TYR A 39 -6.51 -11.13 -1.09
CA TYR A 39 -5.91 -10.95 -2.40
C TYR A 39 -5.11 -12.18 -2.86
N GLU A 40 -4.28 -12.75 -1.98
CA GLU A 40 -3.52 -13.97 -2.29
C GLU A 40 -4.44 -15.14 -2.68
N GLU A 41 -5.50 -15.36 -1.90
CA GLU A 41 -6.50 -16.40 -2.15
C GLU A 41 -7.22 -16.22 -3.49
N ASP A 42 -7.70 -14.99 -3.77
CA ASP A 42 -8.57 -14.74 -4.91
C ASP A 42 -7.80 -14.54 -6.23
N MET A 43 -6.63 -13.89 -6.18
CA MET A 43 -5.94 -13.37 -7.37
C MET A 43 -4.69 -14.17 -7.77
N LEU A 44 -3.91 -14.68 -6.81
CA LEU A 44 -2.61 -15.28 -7.13
C LEU A 44 -2.71 -16.77 -7.46
N LYS A 45 -3.55 -17.53 -6.73
CA LYS A 45 -3.90 -18.96 -6.88
C LYS A 45 -2.72 -19.90 -7.15
N GLY A 46 -2.60 -20.97 -6.37
CA GLY A 46 -1.54 -21.97 -6.56
C GLY A 46 -0.24 -21.52 -5.91
N ASP A 47 0.82 -21.34 -6.70
CA ASP A 47 2.18 -21.02 -6.23
C ASP A 47 2.47 -19.52 -6.05
N GLY A 48 1.48 -18.67 -6.31
CA GLY A 48 1.62 -17.23 -6.19
C GLY A 48 1.54 -16.74 -4.73
N VAL A 49 2.38 -15.77 -4.38
CA VAL A 49 2.50 -15.22 -3.02
C VAL A 49 2.79 -13.73 -3.05
N VAL A 50 2.30 -12.97 -2.08
CA VAL A 50 2.70 -11.57 -1.85
C VAL A 50 3.90 -11.54 -0.91
N ARG A 51 4.95 -10.85 -1.33
CA ARG A 51 6.14 -10.61 -0.53
C ARG A 51 6.17 -9.16 -0.08
N SER A 52 6.29 -8.95 1.23
CA SER A 52 6.59 -7.61 1.76
C SER A 52 7.98 -7.18 1.27
N CYS A 53 8.10 -5.91 0.88
CA CYS A 53 9.38 -5.25 0.71
C CYS A 53 9.44 -4.05 1.64
N GLY A 54 10.63 -3.77 2.18
CA GLY A 54 10.87 -2.50 2.87
C GLY A 54 10.92 -1.34 1.88
N LEU A 55 11.50 -0.21 2.31
CA LEU A 55 11.72 0.94 1.46
C LEU A 55 12.65 0.57 0.28
N VAL A 56 12.14 0.71 -0.93
CA VAL A 56 12.89 0.60 -2.18
C VAL A 56 13.24 1.99 -2.67
N VAL A 57 14.53 2.27 -2.87
CA VAL A 57 15.01 3.56 -3.38
C VAL A 57 15.30 3.43 -4.87
N SER A 58 14.89 4.42 -5.66
CA SER A 58 15.18 4.42 -7.10
C SER A 58 16.68 4.56 -7.36
N PRO A 59 17.31 3.64 -8.12
CA PRO A 59 18.72 3.79 -8.47
C PRO A 59 18.98 4.98 -9.40
N LYS A 60 17.97 5.39 -10.18
CA LYS A 60 18.05 6.51 -11.12
C LYS A 60 17.80 7.86 -10.43
N TRP A 61 16.93 7.89 -9.43
CA TRP A 61 16.58 9.10 -8.69
C TRP A 61 16.67 8.82 -7.18
N PRO A 62 17.86 8.87 -6.56
CA PRO A 62 18.06 8.39 -5.18
C PRO A 62 17.27 9.12 -4.08
N TRP A 63 16.68 10.29 -4.40
CA TRP A 63 15.78 11.02 -3.52
C TRP A 63 14.32 10.54 -3.59
N LEU A 64 14.01 9.58 -4.47
CA LEU A 64 12.70 8.94 -4.60
C LEU A 64 12.77 7.51 -4.05
N GLY A 65 11.77 7.15 -3.26
CA GLY A 65 11.57 5.78 -2.79
C GLY A 65 10.10 5.44 -2.63
N CYS A 66 9.80 4.15 -2.60
CA CYS A 66 8.48 3.62 -2.34
C CYS A 66 8.53 2.42 -1.38
N ASN A 67 7.44 2.21 -0.67
CA ASN A 67 7.23 1.05 0.19
C ASN A 67 5.82 0.54 -0.10
N PRO A 68 5.62 -0.25 -1.19
CA PRO A 68 4.32 -0.84 -1.45
C PRO A 68 3.96 -1.83 -0.34
N ASP A 69 2.68 -2.14 -0.20
CA ASP A 69 2.20 -3.09 0.80
C ASP A 69 2.65 -4.52 0.46
N GLY A 70 2.90 -4.80 -0.82
CA GLY A 70 3.66 -5.98 -1.21
C GLY A 70 3.97 -6.07 -2.70
N VAL A 71 4.68 -7.14 -3.06
CA VAL A 71 4.96 -7.53 -4.44
C VAL A 71 4.41 -8.94 -4.66
N ALA A 72 3.47 -9.06 -5.59
CA ALA A 72 2.96 -10.35 -6.03
C ALA A 72 4.02 -11.07 -6.87
N VAL A 73 4.34 -12.30 -6.46
CA VAL A 73 5.33 -13.17 -7.10
C VAL A 73 4.66 -14.46 -7.50
N LYS A 74 4.82 -14.88 -8.77
CA LYS A 74 4.31 -16.15 -9.30
C LYS A 74 5.41 -16.89 -10.05
N GLY A 75 5.60 -18.18 -9.78
CA GLY A 75 6.74 -18.93 -10.33
C GLY A 75 8.12 -18.32 -10.01
N GLY A 76 8.23 -17.59 -8.90
CA GLY A 76 9.45 -16.86 -8.52
C GLY A 76 9.68 -15.52 -9.23
N VAL A 77 8.76 -15.07 -10.09
CA VAL A 77 8.87 -13.82 -10.84
C VAL A 77 7.89 -12.76 -10.28
N PRO A 78 8.33 -11.53 -10.00
CA PRO A 78 7.43 -10.42 -9.68
C PRO A 78 6.50 -10.11 -10.85
N VAL A 79 5.18 -10.10 -10.60
CA VAL A 79 4.16 -9.88 -11.64
C VAL A 79 3.34 -8.60 -11.44
N ALA A 80 3.21 -8.14 -10.20
CA ALA A 80 2.53 -6.90 -9.85
C ALA A 80 3.01 -6.41 -8.48
N PHE A 81 2.81 -5.13 -8.18
CA PHE A 81 2.82 -4.67 -6.79
C PHE A 81 1.40 -4.57 -6.27
N VAL A 82 1.26 -4.64 -4.95
CA VAL A 82 0.01 -4.60 -4.22
C VAL A 82 0.00 -3.33 -3.37
N GLU A 83 -1.07 -2.54 -3.49
CA GLU A 83 -1.33 -1.35 -2.68
C GLU A 83 -2.74 -1.41 -2.06
N ILE A 84 -2.79 -1.74 -0.78
CA ILE A 84 -3.99 -1.98 -0.01
C ILE A 84 -4.51 -0.68 0.58
N LYS A 85 -5.82 -0.46 0.45
CA LYS A 85 -6.53 0.63 1.13
C LYS A 85 -7.72 0.08 1.89
N CYS A 86 -7.74 0.31 3.21
CA CYS A 86 -8.87 -0.01 4.08
C CYS A 86 -9.55 1.29 4.55
N PRO A 87 -10.49 1.88 3.77
CA PRO A 87 -11.09 3.16 4.11
C PRO A 87 -12.03 3.04 5.32
N CYS A 88 -11.61 3.55 6.49
CA CYS A 88 -12.39 3.51 7.73
C CYS A 88 -13.79 4.15 7.60
N ALA A 89 -13.95 5.16 6.74
CA ALA A 89 -15.24 5.82 6.51
C ALA A 89 -16.25 4.95 5.74
N SER A 90 -15.80 3.90 5.07
CA SER A 90 -16.61 2.98 4.26
C SER A 90 -16.47 1.53 4.74
N LYS A 91 -16.09 1.33 6.01
CA LYS A 91 -15.72 0.02 6.57
C LYS A 91 -16.84 -1.03 6.54
N ASP A 92 -18.10 -0.57 6.58
CA ASP A 92 -19.29 -1.42 6.62
C ASP A 92 -19.96 -1.51 5.23
N LEU A 93 -19.32 -0.97 4.19
CA LEU A 93 -19.85 -0.88 2.83
C LEU A 93 -19.05 -1.79 1.90
N ASN A 94 -19.73 -2.40 0.93
CA ASN A 94 -19.05 -2.99 -0.21
C ASN A 94 -18.62 -1.90 -1.23
N ILE A 95 -17.82 -2.27 -2.24
CA ILE A 95 -17.30 -1.31 -3.23
C ILE A 95 -18.44 -0.59 -3.97
N SER A 96 -19.49 -1.30 -4.35
CA SER A 96 -20.65 -0.76 -5.08
C SER A 96 -21.42 0.29 -4.28
N GLU A 97 -21.41 0.19 -2.95
CA GLU A 97 -22.00 1.16 -2.03
C GLU A 97 -21.02 2.31 -1.70
N ALA A 98 -19.74 1.97 -1.49
CA ALA A 98 -18.71 2.92 -1.08
C ALA A 98 -18.41 3.98 -2.15
N VAL A 99 -18.32 3.58 -3.42
CA VAL A 99 -18.01 4.47 -4.55
C VAL A 99 -19.01 5.63 -4.68
N PRO A 100 -20.34 5.41 -4.72
CA PRO A 100 -21.31 6.50 -4.79
C PRO A 100 -21.48 7.24 -3.46
N SER A 101 -21.17 6.62 -2.31
CA SER A 101 -21.34 7.25 -0.99
C SER A 101 -20.48 8.50 -0.77
N SER A 102 -19.39 8.66 -1.52
CA SER A 102 -18.44 9.76 -1.32
C SER A 102 -17.73 10.19 -2.59
N THR A 103 -17.81 11.49 -2.89
CA THR A 103 -17.04 12.11 -3.99
C THR A 103 -15.52 12.00 -3.78
N ARG A 104 -15.07 11.83 -2.53
CA ARG A 104 -13.67 11.64 -2.14
C ARG A 104 -13.19 10.20 -2.21
N PHE A 105 -14.07 9.23 -2.48
CA PHE A 105 -13.64 7.84 -2.66
C PHE A 105 -12.68 7.75 -3.86
N PHE A 106 -11.64 6.92 -3.75
CA PHE A 106 -10.54 6.91 -4.71
C PHE A 106 -10.85 6.16 -6.02
N LEU A 107 -11.92 5.36 -6.04
CA LEU A 107 -12.41 4.67 -7.24
C LEU A 107 -13.58 5.43 -7.89
N LYS A 108 -13.76 5.19 -9.19
CA LYS A 108 -14.91 5.55 -10.02
C LYS A 108 -15.47 4.29 -10.68
N GLN A 109 -16.79 4.22 -10.80
CA GLN A 109 -17.45 3.16 -11.56
C GLN A 109 -17.27 3.40 -13.06
N THR A 110 -17.04 2.32 -13.80
CA THR A 110 -17.08 2.27 -15.27
C THR A 110 -18.09 1.21 -15.70
N GLU A 111 -18.35 1.07 -17.01
CA GLU A 111 -19.38 0.16 -17.53
C GLU A 111 -19.21 -1.29 -17.05
N ASN A 112 -17.97 -1.77 -16.93
CA ASN A 112 -17.68 -3.17 -16.61
C ASN A 112 -16.75 -3.35 -15.38
N ASP A 113 -16.28 -2.26 -14.76
CA ASP A 113 -15.23 -2.35 -13.74
C ASP A 113 -15.11 -1.09 -12.87
N TRP A 114 -14.22 -1.12 -11.88
CA TRP A 114 -13.81 0.00 -11.04
C TRP A 114 -12.44 0.51 -11.48
N LYS A 115 -12.29 1.84 -11.61
CA LYS A 115 -11.00 2.46 -11.92
C LYS A 115 -10.61 3.48 -10.88
N PHE A 116 -9.32 3.69 -10.68
CA PHE A 116 -8.85 4.82 -9.90
C PHE A 116 -9.24 6.16 -10.56
N LYS A 117 -9.54 7.15 -9.72
CA LYS A 117 -9.63 8.54 -10.15
C LYS A 117 -8.22 9.06 -10.40
N GLU A 118 -7.90 9.36 -11.65
CA GLU A 118 -6.57 9.81 -12.10
C GLU A 118 -6.08 11.09 -11.39
N LYS A 119 -7.00 11.92 -10.87
CA LYS A 119 -6.67 13.14 -10.13
C LYS A 119 -6.58 12.93 -8.61
N HIS A 120 -6.73 11.70 -8.13
CA HIS A 120 -6.69 11.38 -6.69
C HIS A 120 -5.25 11.12 -6.23
N ALA A 121 -4.93 11.47 -4.97
CA ALA A 121 -3.58 11.32 -4.41
C ALA A 121 -3.04 9.88 -4.53
N TYR A 122 -3.87 8.86 -4.23
CA TYR A 122 -3.49 7.45 -4.36
C TYR A 122 -3.12 7.05 -5.79
N TYR A 123 -3.73 7.66 -6.81
CA TYR A 123 -3.33 7.37 -8.19
C TYR A 123 -1.87 7.77 -8.43
N TYR A 124 -1.45 8.95 -7.97
CA TYR A 124 -0.06 9.39 -8.08
C TYR A 124 0.91 8.53 -7.26
N GLN A 125 0.48 8.05 -6.08
CA GLN A 125 1.26 7.11 -5.28
C GLN A 125 1.55 5.83 -6.09
N CYS A 126 0.51 5.22 -6.66
CA CYS A 126 0.62 4.03 -7.48
C CYS A 126 1.53 4.24 -8.71
N GLN A 127 1.39 5.38 -9.41
CA GLN A 127 2.28 5.72 -10.53
C GLN A 127 3.75 5.85 -10.10
N GLY A 128 4.00 6.40 -8.91
CA GLY A 128 5.34 6.46 -8.33
C GLY A 128 5.93 5.07 -8.09
N VAL A 129 5.14 4.16 -7.52
CA VAL A 129 5.55 2.76 -7.28
C VAL A 129 5.86 2.04 -8.59
N VAL A 130 4.98 2.12 -9.59
CA VAL A 130 5.19 1.57 -10.95
C VAL A 130 6.56 1.98 -11.49
N ASN A 131 6.87 3.27 -11.42
CA ASN A 131 8.11 3.83 -11.97
C ASN A 131 9.36 3.41 -11.17
N ILE A 132 9.27 3.27 -9.84
CA ILE A 132 10.40 2.90 -8.99
C ILE A 132 10.70 1.40 -9.08
N LEU A 133 9.66 0.56 -9.09
CA LEU A 133 9.81 -0.90 -9.13
C LEU A 133 9.95 -1.46 -10.55
N ASN A 134 9.68 -0.64 -11.58
CA ASN A 134 9.67 -1.05 -12.97
C ASN A 134 8.71 -2.24 -13.23
N LEU A 135 7.53 -2.19 -12.59
CA LEU A 135 6.47 -3.19 -12.75
C LEU A 135 5.36 -2.63 -13.64
N ALA A 136 4.88 -3.44 -14.59
CA ALA A 136 3.86 -3.01 -15.55
C ALA A 136 2.43 -3.03 -14.98
N ARG A 137 2.22 -3.66 -13.83
CA ARG A 137 0.90 -3.91 -13.24
C ARG A 137 0.86 -3.58 -11.76
N MET A 138 -0.27 -3.00 -11.36
CA MET A 138 -0.70 -2.79 -9.98
C MET A 138 -1.94 -3.62 -9.75
N ASP A 139 -2.04 -4.24 -8.58
CA ASP A 139 -3.26 -4.85 -8.07
C ASP A 139 -3.69 -4.28 -6.71
#